data_AF-M5S7V7-F1
#
_entry.id   AF-M5S7V7-F1
#
_cell.length_a   1.000
_cell.length_b   1.000
_cell.length_c   1.000
_cell.angle_alpha   90.00
_cell.angle_beta   90.00
_cell.angle_gamma   90.00
#
_symmetry.space_group_name_H-M   'P 1'
#
loop_
_entity.id
_entity.type
_entity.pdbx_description
1 polymer ?
#
loop_
_entity_poly.entity_id
_entity_poly.type
_entity_poly.pdbx_seq_one_letter_code
_entity_poly.pdbx_strand_id
1 'polypeptide(L)'
;MYNFKNTTEVRELPPEDELAGLIDPLWLSPLDDDAAKPGILSTRTINHYPAREFTFANGRVRYLQDESPRWLVIESHYRGESMQSTYELTRDDAGTWQMVLAEEPAP
;
A
#
# COMPACT_ATOMS: atom_id res chain seq x y z
N MET A 1 -20.66 -16.37 -6.28
CA MET A 1 -19.36 -15.88 -6.76
C MET A 1 -18.98 -14.72 -5.85
N TYR A 2 -17.77 -14.68 -5.29
CA TYR A 2 -17.39 -13.62 -4.33
C TYR A 2 -17.36 -12.28 -5.08
N ASN A 3 -18.29 -11.38 -4.77
CA ASN A 3 -18.38 -10.03 -5.38
C ASN A 3 -17.36 -9.06 -4.76
N PHE A 4 -16.24 -9.59 -4.26
CA PHE A 4 -15.26 -8.87 -3.47
C PHE A 4 -13.85 -9.32 -3.88
N LYS A 5 -13.01 -8.36 -4.26
CA LYS A 5 -11.61 -8.56 -4.66
C LYS A 5 -10.80 -7.43 -4.02
N ASN A 6 -9.77 -7.76 -3.25
CA ASN A 6 -8.81 -6.77 -2.80
C ASN A 6 -7.46 -7.01 -3.44
N THR A 7 -6.80 -5.93 -3.80
CA THR A 7 -5.38 -5.92 -4.17
C THR A 7 -4.64 -5.10 -3.13
N THR A 8 -3.54 -5.65 -2.62
CA THR A 8 -2.62 -4.96 -1.73
C THR A 8 -1.31 -4.77 -2.44
N GLU A 9 -0.75 -3.58 -2.31
CA GLU A 9 0.57 -3.23 -2.83
C GLU A 9 1.39 -2.64 -1.69
N VAL A 10 2.57 -3.20 -1.47
CA VAL A 10 3.51 -2.72 -0.46
C VAL A 10 4.61 -1.94 -1.18
N ARG A 11 4.82 -0.70 -0.76
CA ARG A 11 5.83 0.19 -1.31
C ARG A 11 6.78 0.71 -0.24
N GLU A 12 7.96 1.12 -0.65
CA GLU A 12 8.82 1.98 0.16
C GLU A 12 8.20 3.39 0.26
N LEU A 13 8.36 4.09 1.39
CA LEU A 13 8.10 5.55 1.46
C LEU A 13 9.07 6.28 0.52
N PRO A 14 8.74 7.47 -0.01
CA PRO A 14 9.19 7.89 -1.34
C PRO A 14 10.71 7.87 -1.54
N PRO A 15 11.17 7.58 -2.79
CA PRO A 15 12.53 7.81 -3.21
C PRO A 15 12.80 9.32 -3.14
N GLU A 16 13.79 9.75 -2.35
CA GLU A 16 14.06 11.17 -2.11
C GLU A 16 14.54 11.96 -3.35
N ASP A 17 14.73 11.32 -4.51
CA ASP A 17 15.30 11.97 -5.70
C ASP A 17 14.27 12.26 -6.79
N GLU A 18 14.07 13.56 -7.05
CA GLU A 18 13.49 14.24 -8.24
C GLU A 18 12.08 13.83 -8.75
N LEU A 19 11.52 12.68 -8.37
CA LEU A 19 10.26 12.15 -8.90
C LEU A 19 9.07 12.27 -7.96
N ALA A 20 9.29 12.69 -6.71
CA ALA A 20 8.23 12.85 -5.70
C ALA A 20 7.12 13.85 -6.11
N GLY A 21 7.42 14.79 -7.03
CA GLY A 21 6.45 15.72 -7.61
C GLY A 21 5.97 15.37 -9.02
N LEU A 22 6.49 14.30 -9.63
CA LEU A 22 6.20 13.90 -11.02
C LEU A 22 5.32 12.64 -11.10
N ILE A 23 5.24 11.86 -10.02
CA ILE A 23 4.40 10.68 -9.94
C ILE A 23 3.04 11.11 -9.37
N ASP A 24 2.17 11.57 -10.25
CA ASP A 24 0.76 11.81 -9.95
C ASP A 24 0.12 10.48 -9.48
N PRO A 25 -0.60 10.45 -8.33
CA PRO A 25 -1.36 9.27 -7.90
C PRO A 25 -2.36 8.74 -8.94
N LEU A 26 -2.70 9.53 -9.97
CA LEU A 26 -3.50 9.11 -11.12
C LEU A 26 -2.70 8.36 -12.21
N TRP A 27 -1.37 8.50 -12.27
CA TRP A 27 -0.47 7.68 -13.12
C TRP A 27 -0.15 6.32 -12.47
N LEU A 28 -0.56 6.11 -11.22
CA LEU A 28 -0.59 4.82 -10.55
C LEU A 28 -1.87 4.04 -10.88
N SER A 29 -2.44 4.27 -12.07
CA SER A 29 -3.65 3.61 -12.54
C SER A 29 -3.53 2.08 -12.41
N PRO A 30 -4.55 1.38 -11.87
CA PRO A 30 -4.55 -0.06 -11.62
C PRO A 30 -4.69 -0.92 -12.90
N LEU A 31 -4.49 -0.31 -14.07
CA LEU A 31 -4.67 -0.94 -15.38
C LEU A 31 -3.36 -1.41 -16.04
N ASP A 32 -2.19 -1.05 -15.49
CA ASP A 32 -0.91 -1.56 -15.97
C ASP A 32 -0.54 -2.83 -15.20
N ASP A 33 -0.91 -3.97 -15.80
CA ASP A 33 -0.60 -5.34 -15.38
C ASP A 33 0.90 -5.72 -15.58
N ASP A 34 1.74 -4.78 -16.02
CA ASP A 34 3.15 -5.04 -16.29
C ASP A 34 4.05 -4.71 -15.09
N ALA A 35 4.91 -5.68 -14.80
CA ALA A 35 5.71 -5.79 -13.60
C ALA A 35 6.64 -4.60 -13.31
N ALA A 36 6.82 -4.35 -12.01
CA ALA A 36 7.89 -3.58 -11.38
C ALA A 36 7.90 -2.07 -11.63
N LYS A 37 6.86 -1.36 -11.16
CA LYS A 37 7.02 0.08 -10.89
C LYS A 37 8.09 0.24 -9.78
N PRO A 38 8.99 1.25 -9.86
CA PRO A 38 10.00 1.48 -8.84
C PRO A 38 9.40 1.62 -7.43
N GLY A 39 10.05 1.04 -6.43
CA GLY A 39 9.62 1.12 -5.03
C GLY A 39 8.51 0.15 -4.63
N ILE A 40 7.96 -0.66 -5.55
CA ILE A 40 7.02 -1.75 -5.20
C ILE A 40 7.80 -2.95 -4.69
N LEU A 41 7.57 -3.31 -3.42
CA LEU A 41 8.15 -4.50 -2.80
C LEU A 41 7.31 -5.76 -3.07
N SER A 42 5.99 -5.62 -3.18
CA SER A 42 5.08 -6.75 -3.35
C SER A 42 3.69 -6.31 -3.78
N THR A 43 3.05 -7.09 -4.65
CA THR A 43 1.65 -6.94 -5.04
C THR A 43 0.93 -8.26 -4.87
N ARG A 44 -0.27 -8.25 -4.28
CA ARG A 44 -1.06 -9.46 -4.04
C ARG A 44 -2.55 -9.19 -4.12
N THR A 45 -3.29 -10.08 -4.78
CA THR A 45 -4.75 -10.12 -4.68
C THR A 45 -5.19 -11.10 -3.59
N ILE A 46 -6.09 -10.66 -2.72
CA ILE A 46 -6.66 -11.46 -1.63
C ILE A 46 -8.14 -11.13 -1.42
N ASN A 47 -8.98 -12.16 -1.22
CA ASN A 47 -10.41 -11.98 -0.99
C ASN A 47 -10.76 -11.81 0.51
N HIS A 48 -9.81 -11.36 1.33
CA HIS A 48 -9.95 -11.26 2.78
C HIS A 48 -9.39 -9.91 3.30
N TYR A 49 -9.29 -9.74 4.63
CA TYR A 49 -8.89 -8.49 5.32
C TYR A 49 -7.53 -8.00 4.80
N PRO A 50 -7.48 -6.96 3.94
CA PRO A 50 -6.28 -6.63 3.16
C PRO A 50 -5.15 -6.08 4.03
N ALA A 51 -5.46 -5.33 5.09
CA ALA A 51 -4.48 -4.84 6.06
C ALA A 51 -3.75 -5.96 6.84
N ARG A 52 -4.14 -7.23 6.67
CA ARG A 52 -3.42 -8.39 7.22
C ARG A 52 -1.96 -8.48 6.78
N GLU A 53 -1.61 -7.92 5.61
CA GLU A 53 -0.25 -7.98 5.10
C GLU A 53 0.76 -7.28 6.02
N PHE A 54 0.31 -6.41 6.93
CA PHE A 54 1.17 -5.80 7.95
C PHE A 54 0.80 -6.12 9.40
N THR A 55 -0.41 -6.59 9.67
CA THR A 55 -0.78 -6.95 11.06
C THR A 55 -0.33 -8.36 11.46
N PHE A 56 -0.02 -9.24 10.49
CA PHE A 56 0.41 -10.61 10.76
C PHE A 56 1.94 -10.73 10.88
N ALA A 57 2.43 -11.65 11.71
CA ALA A 57 3.85 -11.84 11.98
C ALA A 57 4.71 -12.00 10.71
N ASN A 58 4.25 -12.82 9.75
CA ASN A 58 4.98 -13.05 8.50
C ASN A 58 5.12 -11.78 7.66
N GLY A 59 4.07 -10.97 7.60
CA GLY A 59 4.06 -9.71 6.88
C GLY A 59 5.02 -8.70 7.51
N ARG A 60 4.98 -8.58 8.84
CA ARG A 60 5.91 -7.73 9.60
C ARG A 60 7.37 -8.12 9.38
N VAL A 61 7.70 -9.42 9.48
CA VAL A 61 9.06 -9.89 9.21
C VAL A 61 9.45 -9.62 7.75
N ARG A 62 8.56 -9.82 6.79
CA ARG A 62 8.91 -9.62 5.38
C ARG A 62 9.16 -8.16 5.02
N TYR A 63 8.32 -7.24 5.49
CA TYR A 63 8.28 -5.87 4.98
C TYR A 63 8.80 -4.82 5.97
N LEU A 64 8.88 -5.14 7.27
CA LEU A 64 9.20 -4.20 8.35
C LEU A 64 10.44 -4.62 9.17
N GLN A 65 11.12 -5.72 8.82
CA GLN A 65 12.30 -6.20 9.56
C GLN A 65 13.50 -5.25 9.51
N ASP A 66 13.58 -4.43 8.46
CA ASP A 66 14.61 -3.41 8.27
C ASP A 66 14.23 -2.06 8.87
N GLU A 67 13.13 -2.03 9.64
CA GLU A 67 12.66 -0.89 10.43
C GLU A 67 12.34 0.36 9.59
N SER A 68 12.27 0.21 8.27
CA SER A 68 12.08 1.32 7.36
C SER A 68 10.59 1.60 7.12
N PRO A 69 10.18 2.87 6.95
CA PRO A 69 8.79 3.21 6.69
C PRO A 69 8.27 2.59 5.37
N ARG A 70 6.97 2.28 5.33
CA ARG A 70 6.31 1.63 4.19
C ARG A 70 4.96 2.27 3.86
N TRP A 71 4.58 2.22 2.60
CA TRP A 71 3.20 2.43 2.18
C TRP A 71 2.50 1.11 1.93
N LEU A 72 1.27 1.00 2.44
CA LEU A 72 0.32 -0.03 2.04
C LEU A 72 -0.76 0.64 1.18
N VAL A 73 -0.78 0.34 -0.10
CA VAL A 73 -1.92 0.67 -0.96
C VAL A 73 -2.88 -0.50 -0.96
N ILE A 74 -4.14 -0.23 -0.67
CA ILE A 74 -5.24 -1.20 -0.72
C ILE A 74 -6.23 -0.72 -1.77
N GLU A 75 -6.47 -1.55 -2.77
CA GLU A 75 -7.57 -1.40 -3.69
C GLU A 75 -8.62 -2.46 -3.37
N SER A 76 -9.86 -2.06 -3.13
CA SER A 76 -10.98 -2.95 -2.84
C SER A 76 -12.08 -2.76 -3.87
N HIS A 77 -12.52 -3.84 -4.50
CA HIS A 77 -13.64 -3.83 -5.43
C HIS A 77 -14.83 -4.56 -4.83
N TYR A 78 -15.99 -3.93 -4.85
CA TYR A 78 -17.25 -4.52 -4.42
C TYR A 78 -18.42 -4.10 -5.30
N ARG A 79 -19.10 -5.06 -5.92
CA ARG A 79 -20.31 -4.84 -6.75
C ARG A 79 -20.16 -3.75 -7.83
N GLY A 80 -19.00 -3.66 -8.46
CA GLY A 80 -18.70 -2.68 -9.50
C GLY A 80 -18.16 -1.35 -8.98
N GLU A 81 -18.20 -1.12 -7.67
CA GLU A 81 -17.55 0.01 -7.02
C GLU A 81 -16.11 -0.36 -6.65
N SER A 82 -15.22 0.63 -6.70
CA SER A 82 -13.81 0.48 -6.33
C SER A 82 -13.42 1.58 -5.35
N MET A 83 -12.65 1.23 -4.33
CA MET A 83 -12.09 2.15 -3.36
C MET A 83 -10.61 1.88 -3.23
N GLN A 84 -9.81 2.94 -3.27
CA GLN A 84 -8.39 2.91 -2.96
C GLN A 84 -8.14 3.59 -1.62
N SER A 85 -7.22 3.04 -0.83
CA SER A 85 -6.76 3.64 0.41
C SER A 85 -5.26 3.40 0.55
N THR A 86 -4.54 4.47 0.86
CA THR A 86 -3.10 4.39 1.12
C THR A 86 -2.89 4.56 2.61
N TYR A 87 -2.12 3.67 3.22
CA TYR A 87 -1.72 3.77 4.62
C TYR A 87 -0.21 3.98 4.70
N GLU A 88 0.19 4.93 5.52
CA GLU A 88 1.56 5.14 5.93
C GLU A 88 1.88 4.32 7.18
N LEU A 89 2.94 3.52 7.10
CA LEU A 89 3.49 2.77 8.22
C LEU A 89 4.83 3.36 8.62
N THR A 90 4.87 3.93 9.82
CA THR A 90 6.07 4.52 10.42
C THR A 90 6.33 3.90 11.78
N ARG A 91 7.58 3.98 12.24
CA ARG A 91 7.97 3.54 13.57
C ARG A 91 8.35 4.76 14.39
N ASP A 92 7.76 4.89 15.58
CA ASP A 92 8.09 5.98 16.50
C ASP A 92 9.40 5.73 17.27
N ASP A 93 9.87 6.74 18.00
CA ASP A 93 11.10 6.68 18.82
C ASP A 93 11.05 5.61 19.92
N ALA A 94 9.84 5.21 20.34
CA ALA A 94 9.63 4.14 21.32
C ALA A 94 9.65 2.75 20.66
N GLY A 95 9.82 2.67 19.35
CA GLY A 95 9.89 1.44 18.58
C GLY A 95 8.52 0.84 18.24
N THR A 96 7.43 1.60 18.42
CA THR A 96 6.06 1.18 18.11
C THR A 96 5.72 1.52 16.65
N TRP A 97 5.13 0.56 15.94
CA TRP A 97 4.63 0.77 14.59
C TRP A 97 3.27 1.48 14.62
N GLN A 98 3.17 2.56 13.86
CA GLN A 98 1.95 3.31 13.63
C GLN A 98 1.51 3.11 12.19
N MET A 99 0.21 2.94 11.98
CA MET A 99 -0.40 2.85 10.66
C MET A 99 -1.46 3.94 10.57
N VAL A 100 -1.21 4.94 9.72
CA VAL A 100 -2.08 6.10 9.55
C VAL A 100 -2.62 6.08 8.12
N LEU A 101 -3.91 6.39 7.94
CA LEU A 101 -4.45 6.58 6.60
C LEU A 101 -3.80 7.84 6.01
N ALA A 102 -3.06 7.69 4.91
CA ALA A 102 -2.57 8.81 4.13
C ALA A 102 -3.80 9.41 3.43
N GLU A 103 -4.38 10.45 4.02
CA GLU A 103 -5.50 11.15 3.41
C GLU A 103 -5.10 11.79 2.08
N GLU A 104 -6.01 11.76 1.11
CA GLU A 104 -6.52 13.02 0.55
C GLU A 104 -8.03 12.90 0.38
N PRO A 105 -8.80 13.86 0.92
CA PRO A 105 -9.80 14.48 0.06
C PRO A 105 -9.97 15.98 0.35
N ALA A 106 -9.56 16.84 -0.59
CA ALA A 106 -10.25 18.10 -0.82
C ALA A 106 -10.86 18.07 -2.24
N PRO A 107 -12.08 18.60 -2.43
CA PRO A 107 -12.92 18.39 -3.61
C PRO A 107 -12.34 18.91 -4.93
#